data_AF-A0A0L6X015-F1
#
_entry.id   AF-A0A0L6X015-F1
#
_cell.length_a   1.000
_cell.length_b   1.000
_cell.length_c   1.000
_cell.angle_alpha   90.00
_cell.angle_beta   90.00
_cell.angle_gamma   90.00
#
_symmetry.space_group_name_H-M   'P 1'
#
loop_
_entity.id
_entity.type
_entity.pdbx_description
1 polymer ?
#
loop_
_entity_poly.entity_id
_entity_poly.type
_entity_poly.pdbx_seq_one_letter_code
_entity_poly.pdbx_strand_id
1 'polypeptide(L)' 'PSKSPMASLVFFIKKKDVFLCLFQDYHVLNAMTVKNRYPLPLISELVNNL' A
#
# COMPACT_ATOMS: atom_id res chain seq x y z
N PRO A 1 11.26 -15.96 -10.74
CA PRO A 1 10.23 -15.33 -11.60
C PRO A 1 8.88 -15.99 -11.33
N SER A 2 7.80 -15.22 -11.22
CA SER A 2 6.48 -15.78 -10.92
C SER A 2 5.83 -16.38 -12.17
N LYS A 3 4.99 -17.41 -11.99
CA LYS A 3 4.09 -17.97 -13.01
C LYS A 3 2.62 -17.66 -12.70
N SER A 4 2.38 -16.57 -11.97
CA SER A 4 1.04 -16.18 -11.55
C SER A 4 0.15 -15.86 -12.75
N PRO A 5 -1.13 -16.30 -12.76
CA PRO A 5 -2.08 -15.90 -13.79
C PRO A 5 -2.53 -14.43 -13.63
N MET A 6 -2.23 -13.81 -12.48
CA MET A 6 -2.56 -12.40 -12.19
C MET A 6 -1.28 -11.57 -12.09
N ALA A 7 -1.33 -10.36 -12.64
CA ALA A 7 -0.27 -9.36 -12.56
C ALA A 7 -0.88 -7.98 -12.30
N SER A 8 -0.03 -7.03 -11.88
CA SER A 8 -0.38 -5.63 -11.70
C SER A 8 0.65 -4.75 -12.42
N LEU A 9 0.31 -3.49 -12.67
CA LEU A 9 1.20 -2.51 -13.32
C LEU A 9 2.28 -1.99 -12.37
N VAL A 10 3.48 -1.80 -12.90
CA VAL A 10 4.63 -1.26 -12.17
C VAL A 10 5.02 0.09 -12.76
N PHE A 11 5.34 1.03 -11.89
CA PHE A 11 5.80 2.38 -12.20
C PHE A 11 7.10 2.69 -11.46
N PHE A 12 7.85 3.67 -11.96
CA PHE A 12 8.97 4.27 -11.23
C PHE A 12 8.61 5.69 -10.83
N ILE A 13 8.65 5.98 -9.53
CA ILE A 13 8.36 7.30 -8.98
C ILE A 13 9.67 7.92 -8.51
N LYS A 14 9.97 9.15 -8.97
CA LYS A 14 11.14 9.91 -8.52
C LYS A 14 10.92 10.44 -7.09
N LYS A 15 11.79 10.07 -6.16
CA LYS A 15 11.86 10.69 -4.82
C LYS A 15 12.66 11.99 -4.85
N LYS A 16 12.53 12.77 -3.75
CA LYS A 16 13.26 14.04 -3.56
C LYS A 16 14.77 13.88 -3.80
N ASP A 17 15.34 12.79 -3.33
CA ASP A 17 16.79 12.52 -3.42
C ASP A 17 17.22 11.87 -4.75
N VAL A 18 16.50 12.13 -5.85
CA VAL A 18 16.77 11.65 -7.23
C VAL A 18 16.62 10.13 -7.43
N PHE A 19 16.50 9.33 -6.37
CA PHE A 19 16.26 7.90 -6.47
C PHE A 19 14.88 7.58 -7.07
N LEU A 20 14.86 6.63 -8.01
CA LEU A 20 13.62 6.03 -8.50
C LEU A 20 13.18 4.93 -7.54
N CYS A 21 11.92 4.97 -7.13
CA CYS A 21 11.29 3.95 -6.32
C CYS A 21 10.31 3.17 -7.19
N LEU A 22 10.45 1.85 -7.21
CA LEU A 22 9.51 0.96 -7.86
C LEU A 22 8.18 0.98 -7.09
N PHE A 23 7.09 1.28 -7.79
CA PHE A 23 5.74 1.34 -7.25
C PHE A 23 4.84 0.38 -8.01
N GLN A 24 4.17 -0.53 -7.30
CA GLN A 24 3.24 -1.49 -7.88
C GLN A 24 1.80 -1.02 -7.62
N ASP A 25 1.00 -0.91 -8.68
CA ASP A 25 -0.39 -0.45 -8.60
C ASP A 25 -1.36 -1.56 -8.19
N TYR A 26 -1.61 -1.64 -6.89
CA TYR A 26 -2.55 -2.59 -6.32
C TYR A 26 -4.01 -2.13 -6.35
N HIS A 27 -4.40 -1.04 -7.04
CA HIS A 27 -5.78 -0.53 -6.97
C HIS A 27 -6.84 -1.57 -7.34
N VAL A 28 -6.67 -2.26 -8.48
CA VAL A 28 -7.61 -3.30 -8.93
C VAL A 28 -7.58 -4.50 -7.98
N LEU A 29 -6.40 -4.89 -7.51
CA LEU A 29 -6.24 -6.01 -6.57
C LEU A 29 -6.95 -5.71 -5.24
N ASN A 30 -6.78 -4.51 -4.70
CA ASN A 30 -7.39 -4.05 -3.44
C ASN A 30 -8.91 -3.89 -3.53
N ALA A 31 -9.45 -3.70 -4.74
CA ALA A 31 -10.89 -3.67 -4.96
C ALA A 31 -11.52 -5.07 -4.94
N MET A 32 -10.77 -6.09 -5.37
CA MET A 32 -11.23 -7.48 -5.41
C MET A 32 -11.00 -8.23 -4.09
N THR A 33 -10.12 -7.76 -3.21
CA THR A 33 -9.83 -8.42 -1.93
C THR A 33 -10.85 -8.08 -0.84
N VAL A 34 -11.16 -9.08 0.00
CA VAL A 34 -12.03 -8.88 1.17
C VAL A 34 -11.32 -8.01 2.20
N LYS A 35 -11.92 -6.88 2.55
CA LYS A 35 -11.34 -5.91 3.50
C LYS A 35 -11.50 -6.39 4.94
N ASN A 36 -10.40 -6.79 5.58
CA ASN A 36 -10.36 -7.09 7.00
C ASN A 36 -10.14 -5.80 7.82
N ARG A 37 -11.23 -5.05 8.10
CA ARG A 37 -11.14 -3.73 8.74
C ARG A 37 -11.19 -3.83 10.25
N TYR A 38 -10.24 -3.17 10.92
CA TYR A 38 -10.26 -2.92 12.36
C TYR A 38 -10.19 -1.42 12.61
N PRO A 39 -10.83 -0.90 13.67
CA PRO A 39 -10.69 0.49 14.04
C PRO A 39 -9.23 0.77 14.40
N LEU A 40 -8.61 1.71 13.68
CA LEU A 40 -7.34 2.27 14.10
C LEU A 40 -7.65 3.41 15.08
N PRO A 41 -7.06 3.41 16.28
CA PRO A 41 -7.31 4.45 17.27
C PRO A 41 -6.83 5.80 16.76
N LEU A 42 -7.47 6.86 17.23
CA LEU A 42 -7.03 8.22 16.92
C LEU A 42 -5.68 8.50 17.57
N ILE A 43 -4.87 9.36 16.94
CA ILE A 43 -3.57 9.77 17.50
C ILE A 43 -3.76 10.37 18.90
N SER A 44 -4.81 11.16 19.12
CA SER A 44 -5.13 11.72 20.45
C SER A 44 -5.45 10.63 21.48
N GLU A 45 -6.20 9.59 21.09
CA GLU A 45 -6.50 8.46 21.97
C GLU A 45 -5.23 7.70 22.32
N LEU A 46 -4.32 7.49 21.36
CA LEU A 46 -3.02 6.87 21.61
C LEU A 46 -2.18 7.70 22.58
N VAL A 47 -2.06 9.00 22.36
CA VAL A 47 -1.23 9.91 23.17
C VAL A 47 -1.77 10.06 24.60
N ASN A 48 -3.09 10.11 24.77
CA ASN A 48 -3.71 10.23 26.10
C ASN A 48 -3.60 8.95 26.95
N ASN A 49 -3.30 7.80 26.32
CA ASN A 49 -3.12 6.52 26.99
C ASN A 49 -1.64 6.18 27.27
N LEU A 50 -0.70 7.08 26.92
CA LEU A 50 0.71 7.01 27.30
C LEU A 50 0.93 7.64 28.68
#